data_AF-A0A959DM35-F1
#
_entry.id   AF-A0A959DM35-F1
#
_cell.length_a   1.000
_cell.length_b   1.000
_cell.length_c   1.000
_cell.angle_alpha   90.00
_cell.angle_beta   90.00
_cell.angle_gamma   90.00
#
_symmetry.space_group_name_H-M   'P 1'
#
loop_
_entity.id
_entity.type
_entity.pdbx_description
1 polymer ?
#
loop_
_entity_poly.entity_id
_entity_poly.type
_entity_poly.pdbx_seq_one_letter_code
_entity_poly.pdbx_strand_id
1 'polypeptide(L)'
;MHLFILAVLLLWILPRASASINLIPEAYDSHIELRWSDDTPGSFQYYNIYRQVNQEGFIIRQSYFPSDTLALDFVGPDQQSNQYDYFVAKVDFLGAILETSDTLTVHTITADDDALLEMVQRYTLRYFWDFGHPVSGMARERNSSGDIVTTGGTGFGVMAILVGIDRGWISREAGLKRLVKMVLFLESADRFRGAFPHWMNGNTGRTVPFSSKDDGGDLVETAFLFEGLLTARQYFQGNTPNEVVLREKITRLYQEVDWNWYRKTVADVLYWHWSPTNQ
;
A
#
# COMPACT_ATOMS: atom_id res chain seq x y z
N MET A 1 8.45 34.17 -11.84
CA MET A 1 8.68 32.71 -11.96
C MET A 1 8.86 32.20 -10.54
N HIS A 2 7.90 31.43 -10.05
CA HIS A 2 7.39 31.48 -8.67
C HIS A 2 8.40 31.12 -7.57
N LEU A 3 8.72 32.12 -6.71
CA LEU A 3 9.28 31.93 -5.38
C LEU A 3 8.16 31.43 -4.45
N PHE A 4 8.34 30.25 -3.83
CA PHE A 4 7.64 29.91 -2.61
C PHE A 4 8.46 30.47 -1.43
N ILE A 5 7.89 31.44 -0.74
CA ILE A 5 8.45 32.03 0.48
C ILE A 5 8.14 31.08 1.63
N LEU A 6 9.18 30.54 2.28
CA LEU A 6 9.06 29.88 3.58
C LEU A 6 8.71 30.96 4.62
N ALA A 7 7.46 31.01 5.08
CA ALA A 7 7.07 31.85 6.19
C ALA A 7 7.48 31.18 7.51
N VAL A 8 8.48 31.74 8.18
CA VAL A 8 8.83 31.39 9.57
C VAL A 8 7.81 32.09 10.47
N LEU A 9 6.79 31.36 10.93
CA LEU A 9 5.84 31.84 11.93
C LEU A 9 6.33 31.40 13.32
N LEU A 10 6.91 32.31 14.10
CA LEU A 10 7.19 32.10 15.52
C LEU A 10 5.88 32.23 16.32
N LEU A 11 5.25 31.09 16.63
CA LEU A 11 4.06 31.00 17.48
C LEU A 11 4.47 31.02 18.97
N TRP A 12 4.20 32.13 19.66
CA TRP A 12 4.50 32.29 21.09
C TRP A 12 3.37 31.89 22.05
N ILE A 13 2.20 31.50 21.53
CA ILE A 13 1.09 30.99 22.35
C ILE A 13 0.39 29.90 21.54
N LEU A 14 0.63 28.64 21.88
CA LEU A 14 -0.14 27.53 21.31
C LEU A 14 -1.59 27.66 21.80
N PRO A 15 -2.60 27.63 20.91
CA PRO A 15 -3.97 27.48 21.34
C PRO A 15 -4.11 26.20 22.17
N ARG A 16 -5.02 26.22 23.15
CA ARG A 16 -5.27 25.09 24.05
C ARG A 16 -5.66 23.87 23.21
N ALA A 17 -4.98 22.75 23.42
CA ALA A 17 -5.26 21.49 22.72
C ALA A 17 -6.75 21.15 22.82
N SER A 18 -7.31 20.69 21.71
CA SER A 18 -8.68 20.21 21.66
C SER A 18 -8.69 18.68 21.67
N ALA A 19 -9.69 18.12 22.33
CA ALA A 19 -9.84 16.68 22.48
C ALA A 19 -10.23 15.95 21.18
N SER A 20 -10.44 16.65 20.05
CA SER A 20 -10.96 16.00 18.83
C SER A 20 -9.88 15.44 17.89
N ILE A 21 -8.65 15.97 17.93
CA ILE A 21 -7.55 15.49 17.09
C ILE A 21 -6.64 14.60 17.94
N ASN A 22 -6.61 13.32 17.61
CA ASN A 22 -5.78 12.34 18.31
C ASN A 22 -4.55 12.01 17.47
N LEU A 23 -3.37 12.47 17.91
CA LEU A 23 -2.08 12.17 17.28
C LEU A 23 -1.50 10.88 17.88
N ILE A 24 -1.01 10.00 17.02
CA ILE A 24 -0.41 8.71 17.37
C ILE A 24 0.96 8.62 16.67
N PRO A 25 2.06 8.93 17.37
CA PRO A 25 3.41 8.79 16.84
C PRO A 25 3.90 7.33 16.98
N GLU A 26 4.59 6.84 15.96
CA GLU A 26 5.37 5.59 16.00
C GLU A 26 6.79 5.91 15.55
N ALA A 27 7.77 5.68 16.42
CA ALA A 27 9.16 6.04 16.18
C ALA A 27 9.95 4.88 15.60
N TYR A 28 10.83 5.21 14.66
CA TYR A 28 11.85 4.31 14.12
C TYR A 28 13.24 4.93 14.35
N ASP A 29 14.26 4.37 13.72
CA ASP A 29 15.64 4.83 13.85
C ASP A 29 15.90 6.17 13.18
N SER A 30 15.33 6.37 11.99
CA SER A 30 15.63 7.52 11.15
C SER A 30 14.39 8.38 10.82
N HIS A 31 13.20 7.97 11.27
CA HIS A 31 11.96 8.70 11.04
C HIS A 31 10.91 8.47 12.14
N ILE A 32 9.95 9.39 12.20
CA ILE A 32 8.74 9.25 12.99
C ILE A 32 7.57 9.15 12.03
N GLU A 33 6.76 8.11 12.20
CA GLU A 33 5.46 7.98 11.58
C GLU A 33 4.42 8.66 12.46
N LEU A 34 3.70 9.62 11.89
CA LEU A 34 2.67 10.38 12.59
C LEU A 34 1.34 10.01 11.97
N ARG A 35 0.49 9.33 12.74
CA ARG A 35 -0.91 9.08 12.37
C ARG A 35 -1.82 9.99 13.18
N TRP A 36 -2.92 10.42 12.60
CA TRP A 36 -3.93 11.13 13.37
C TRP A 36 -5.34 10.73 12.95
N SER A 37 -6.25 10.78 13.92
CA SER A 37 -7.69 10.74 13.69
C SER A 37 -8.32 12.04 14.17
N ASP A 38 -9.50 12.31 13.64
CA ASP A 38 -10.23 13.51 13.93
C ASP A 38 -11.73 13.22 14.02
N ASP A 39 -12.27 13.37 15.21
CA ASP A 39 -13.66 13.02 15.52
C ASP A 39 -14.65 14.12 15.10
N THR A 40 -14.15 15.33 14.83
CA THR A 40 -14.98 16.46 14.39
C THR A 40 -14.31 17.23 13.25
N PRO A 41 -14.25 16.66 12.04
CA PRO A 41 -13.48 17.26 10.95
C PRO A 41 -13.92 18.66 10.57
N GLY A 42 -15.22 18.99 10.65
CA GLY A 42 -15.69 20.34 10.33
C GLY A 42 -15.23 20.78 8.93
N SER A 43 -15.10 22.08 8.70
CA SER A 43 -14.55 22.63 7.46
C SER A 43 -13.21 23.29 7.75
N PHE A 44 -12.15 22.79 7.12
CA PHE A 44 -10.78 23.32 7.22
C PHE A 44 -10.05 23.02 5.91
N GLN A 45 -8.89 23.67 5.72
CA GLN A 45 -8.16 23.59 4.46
C GLN A 45 -7.05 22.53 4.49
N TYR A 46 -6.24 22.50 5.55
CA TYR A 46 -5.12 21.57 5.67
C TYR A 46 -4.94 21.09 7.11
N TYR A 47 -4.34 19.91 7.26
CA TYR A 47 -3.58 19.58 8.45
C TYR A 47 -2.14 20.08 8.30
N ASN A 48 -1.63 20.78 9.31
CA ASN A 48 -0.21 21.10 9.42
C ASN A 48 0.42 20.24 10.51
N ILE A 49 1.52 19.56 10.17
CA ILE A 49 2.35 18.87 11.15
C ILE A 49 3.39 19.85 11.65
N TYR A 50 3.37 20.11 12.96
CA TYR A 50 4.36 20.94 13.63
C TYR A 50 5.37 20.07 14.37
N ARG A 51 6.64 20.45 14.30
CA ARG A 51 7.72 19.84 15.09
C ARG A 51 8.51 20.92 15.80
N GLN A 52 8.88 20.67 17.05
CA GLN A 52 9.77 21.56 17.77
C GLN A 52 11.18 21.56 17.17
N VAL A 53 11.80 22.73 17.12
CA VAL A 53 13.22 22.90 16.78
C VAL A 53 13.90 23.59 17.95
N ASN A 54 14.77 22.86 18.64
CA ASN A 54 15.49 23.32 19.82
C ASN A 54 14.54 23.89 20.90
N GLN A 55 15.03 24.81 21.73
CA GLN A 55 14.20 25.54 22.70
C GLN A 55 13.47 26.75 22.08
N GLU A 56 13.50 26.92 20.75
CA GLU A 56 13.12 28.17 20.08
C GLU A 56 11.69 28.17 19.52
N GLY A 57 11.01 27.01 19.47
CA GLY A 57 9.59 26.91 19.11
C GLY A 57 9.28 25.81 18.10
N PHE A 58 8.06 25.82 17.56
CA PHE A 58 7.57 24.85 16.58
C PHE A 58 7.61 25.40 15.15
N ILE A 59 8.03 24.56 14.20
CA ILE A 59 7.97 24.86 12.76
C ILE A 59 7.00 23.90 12.06
N ILE A 60 6.39 24.36 10.97
CA ILE A 60 5.63 23.49 10.07
C ILE A 60 6.63 22.58 9.33
N ARG A 61 6.43 21.27 9.45
CA ARG A 61 7.17 20.27 8.67
C ARG A 61 6.55 20.07 7.30
N GLN A 62 5.23 19.86 7.28
CA GLN A 62 4.49 19.64 6.04
C GLN A 62 2.98 19.88 6.25
N SER A 63 2.29 20.24 5.17
CA SER A 63 0.85 20.38 5.10
C SER A 63 0.23 19.21 4.32
N TYR A 64 -0.94 18.78 4.75
CA TYR A 64 -1.65 17.61 4.24
C TYR A 64 -3.13 17.96 3.99
N PHE A 65 -3.75 17.32 3.01
CA PHE A 65 -5.17 17.52 2.74
C PHE A 65 -6.02 16.88 3.84
N PRO A 66 -7.30 17.27 3.99
CA PRO A 66 -8.20 16.68 4.98
C PRO A 66 -8.37 15.15 4.87
N SER A 67 -8.13 14.58 3.69
CA SER A 67 -8.19 13.12 3.46
C SER A 67 -6.95 12.37 3.96
N ASP A 68 -5.85 13.07 4.18
CA ASP A 68 -4.59 12.48 4.63
C ASP A 68 -4.60 12.36 6.16
N THR A 69 -4.11 11.22 6.65
CA THR A 69 -4.09 10.87 8.09
C THR A 69 -2.75 10.24 8.52
N LEU A 70 -1.73 10.39 7.67
CA LEU A 70 -0.41 9.79 7.83
C LEU A 70 0.65 10.76 7.31
N ALA A 71 1.70 10.94 8.10
CA ALA A 71 2.91 11.67 7.73
C ALA A 71 4.14 10.87 8.13
N LEU A 72 5.21 11.00 7.34
CA LEU A 72 6.54 10.48 7.66
C LEU A 72 7.49 11.67 7.78
N ASP A 73 8.07 11.88 8.95
CA ASP A 73 9.12 12.88 9.15
C ASP A 73 10.46 12.17 9.33
N PHE A 74 11.28 12.20 8.28
CA PHE A 74 12.65 11.70 8.31
C PHE A 74 13.54 12.70 9.06
N VAL A 75 14.02 12.28 10.22
CA VAL A 75 14.82 13.11 11.12
C VAL A 75 16.33 12.89 10.97
N GLY A 76 16.72 11.93 10.14
CA GLY A 76 18.10 11.64 9.78
C GLY A 76 18.64 10.37 10.47
N PRO A 77 19.71 9.78 9.94
CA PRO A 77 20.30 8.57 10.49
C PRO A 77 21.17 8.93 11.69
N ASP A 78 20.54 9.05 12.86
CA ASP A 78 21.28 9.19 14.10
C ASP A 78 20.99 7.96 14.95
N GLN A 79 22.04 7.19 15.28
CA GLN A 79 21.90 6.00 16.13
C GLN A 79 21.64 6.34 17.61
N GLN A 80 21.38 7.62 17.89
CA GLN A 80 21.02 8.14 19.20
C GLN A 80 19.50 8.30 19.32
N SER A 81 19.00 8.08 20.54
CA SER A 81 17.59 8.28 20.88
C SER A 81 17.29 9.78 21.01
N ASN A 82 17.07 10.42 19.86
CA ASN A 82 16.79 11.84 19.77
C ASN A 82 15.32 12.12 20.08
N GLN A 83 15.09 13.14 20.91
CA GLN A 83 13.75 13.59 21.28
C GLN A 83 13.19 14.58 20.25
N TYR A 84 11.92 14.40 19.91
CA TYR A 84 11.16 15.31 19.06
C TYR A 84 9.76 15.51 19.64
N ASP A 85 9.29 16.76 19.63
CA ASP A 85 7.94 17.11 20.06
C ASP A 85 7.10 17.47 18.83
N TYR A 86 5.91 16.88 18.71
CA TYR A 86 5.00 17.07 17.58
C TYR A 86 3.59 17.45 18.04
N PHE A 87 2.90 18.25 17.23
CA PHE A 87 1.44 18.33 17.25
C PHE A 87 0.91 18.51 15.83
N VAL A 88 -0.37 18.16 15.63
CA VAL A 88 -1.10 18.39 14.38
C VAL A 88 -2.06 19.56 14.58
N ALA A 89 -2.17 20.44 13.60
CA ALA A 89 -3.15 21.53 13.62
C ALA A 89 -4.06 21.48 12.40
N LYS A 90 -5.36 21.71 12.61
CA LYS A 90 -6.27 22.14 11.53
C LYS A 90 -6.02 23.60 11.23
N VAL A 91 -5.87 23.93 9.97
CA VAL A 91 -5.75 25.31 9.52
C VAL A 91 -6.78 25.66 8.46
N ASP A 92 -7.26 26.90 8.47
CA ASP A 92 -8.11 27.43 7.42
C ASP A 92 -7.30 27.87 6.18
N PHE A 93 -8.00 28.43 5.18
CA PHE A 93 -7.35 28.86 3.93
C PHE A 93 -6.38 30.04 4.11
N LEU A 94 -6.51 30.82 5.18
CA LEU A 94 -5.62 31.93 5.54
C LEU A 94 -4.42 31.45 6.39
N GLY A 95 -4.39 30.17 6.77
CA GLY A 95 -3.37 29.58 7.62
C GLY A 95 -3.60 29.81 9.11
N ALA A 96 -4.80 30.26 9.52
CA ALA A 96 -5.14 30.39 10.93
C ALA A 96 -5.35 29.00 11.55
N ILE A 97 -4.71 28.75 12.69
CA ILE A 97 -4.91 27.51 13.46
C ILE A 97 -6.32 27.55 14.06
N LEU A 98 -7.14 26.59 13.65
CA LEU A 98 -8.50 26.39 14.17
C LEU A 98 -8.49 25.51 15.41
N GLU A 99 -7.65 24.47 15.39
CA GLU A 99 -7.62 23.42 16.40
C GLU A 99 -6.27 22.69 16.38
N THR A 100 -5.81 22.17 17.52
CA THR A 100 -4.59 21.37 17.64
C THR A 100 -4.83 20.08 18.41
N SER A 101 -4.04 19.05 18.10
CA SER A 101 -3.84 17.90 19.00
C SER A 101 -3.08 18.33 20.25
N ASP A 102 -2.99 17.41 21.22
CA ASP A 102 -1.96 17.48 22.24
C ASP A 102 -0.56 17.46 21.60
N THR A 103 0.39 18.11 22.27
CA THR A 103 1.81 17.96 21.95
C THR A 103 2.31 16.65 22.52
N LEU A 104 2.89 15.82 21.66
CA LEU A 104 3.45 14.53 22.05
C LEU A 104 4.96 14.54 21.84
N THR A 105 5.66 14.14 22.88
CA THR A 105 7.09 13.87 22.85
C THR A 105 7.33 12.44 22.42
N VAL A 106 8.20 12.25 21.44
CA VAL A 106 8.60 10.96 20.91
C VAL A 106 10.12 10.90 20.78
N HIS A 107 10.69 9.72 21.00
CA HIS A 107 12.11 9.48 20.87
C HIS A 107 12.37 8.50 19.72
N THR A 108 13.33 8.80 18.85
CA THR A 108 13.83 7.78 17.92
C THR A 108 14.41 6.61 18.71
N ILE A 109 14.41 5.43 18.08
CA ILE A 109 14.93 4.21 18.68
C ILE A 109 16.26 3.83 18.04
N THR A 110 17.14 3.18 18.79
CA THR A 110 18.26 2.46 18.15
C THR A 110 17.70 1.13 17.62
N ALA A 111 17.62 0.97 16.30
CA ALA A 111 17.16 -0.26 15.67
C ALA A 111 18.34 -1.22 15.42
N ASP A 112 18.14 -2.49 15.76
CA ASP A 112 18.97 -3.58 15.24
C ASP A 112 18.46 -4.04 13.86
N ASP A 113 19.16 -4.99 13.25
CA ASP A 113 18.80 -5.50 11.93
C ASP A 113 17.39 -6.13 11.92
N ASP A 114 16.95 -6.76 13.01
CA ASP A 114 15.63 -7.37 13.12
C ASP A 114 14.53 -6.29 13.15
N ALA A 115 14.73 -5.21 13.91
CA ALA A 115 13.83 -4.06 13.93
C ALA A 115 13.77 -3.35 12.56
N LEU A 116 14.90 -3.24 11.87
CA LEU A 116 14.95 -2.68 10.52
C LEU A 116 14.18 -3.57 9.52
N LEU A 117 14.37 -4.89 9.58
CA LEU A 117 13.65 -5.85 8.75
C LEU A 117 12.14 -5.83 9.02
N GLU A 118 11.73 -5.79 10.29
CA GLU A 118 10.34 -5.64 10.71
C GLU A 118 9.71 -4.39 10.06
N MET A 119 10.37 -3.24 10.19
CA MET A 119 9.92 -1.97 9.62
C MET A 119 9.81 -2.04 8.10
N VAL A 120 10.88 -2.47 7.41
CA VAL A 120 10.92 -2.53 5.94
C VAL A 120 9.82 -3.44 5.42
N GLN A 121 9.63 -4.61 6.03
CA GLN A 121 8.57 -5.54 5.64
C GLN A 121 7.17 -4.96 5.89
N ARG A 122 6.94 -4.35 7.07
CA ARG A 122 5.64 -3.77 7.44
C ARG A 122 5.27 -2.60 6.54
N TYR A 123 6.22 -1.73 6.20
CA TYR A 123 6.00 -0.63 5.26
C TYR A 123 5.75 -1.13 3.84
N THR A 124 6.52 -2.12 3.40
CA THR A 124 6.35 -2.70 2.07
C THR A 124 4.98 -3.37 1.93
N LEU A 125 4.49 -4.04 2.98
CA LEU A 125 3.15 -4.62 3.01
C LEU A 125 2.06 -3.57 2.72
N ARG A 126 2.21 -2.32 3.18
CA ARG A 126 1.21 -1.25 2.97
C ARG A 126 0.92 -1.01 1.49
N TYR A 127 1.90 -1.23 0.61
CA TYR A 127 1.69 -1.13 -0.84
C TYR A 127 0.63 -2.12 -1.34
N PHE A 128 0.66 -3.35 -0.84
CA PHE A 128 -0.26 -4.42 -1.25
C PHE A 128 -1.55 -4.43 -0.42
N TRP A 129 -1.47 -3.99 0.83
CA TRP A 129 -2.57 -4.04 1.78
C TRP A 129 -3.41 -2.76 1.75
N ASP A 130 -2.83 -1.63 2.11
CA ASP A 130 -3.51 -0.34 2.23
C ASP A 130 -3.74 0.28 0.84
N PHE A 131 -2.72 0.22 -0.02
CA PHE A 131 -2.77 0.75 -1.39
C PHE A 131 -3.28 -0.28 -2.44
N GLY A 132 -3.66 -1.47 -2.00
CA GLY A 132 -4.29 -2.48 -2.86
C GLY A 132 -5.59 -1.96 -3.47
N HIS A 133 -5.87 -2.34 -4.72
CA HIS A 133 -7.00 -1.81 -5.46
C HIS A 133 -8.35 -2.11 -4.76
N PRO A 134 -9.23 -1.11 -4.55
CA PRO A 134 -10.38 -1.27 -3.66
C PRO A 134 -11.47 -2.19 -4.22
N VAL A 135 -11.50 -2.50 -5.53
CA VAL A 135 -12.49 -3.41 -6.13
C VAL A 135 -11.95 -4.83 -6.31
N SER A 136 -10.74 -4.99 -6.83
CA SER A 136 -10.13 -6.31 -7.09
C SER A 136 -9.33 -6.84 -5.91
N GLY A 137 -8.87 -5.96 -5.02
CA GLY A 137 -7.88 -6.29 -3.99
C GLY A 137 -6.45 -6.46 -4.52
N MET A 138 -6.25 -6.43 -5.83
CA MET A 138 -4.97 -6.67 -6.51
C MET A 138 -3.97 -5.52 -6.34
N ALA A 139 -2.69 -5.81 -6.61
CA ALA A 139 -1.62 -4.82 -6.56
C ALA A 139 -1.74 -3.85 -7.74
N ARG A 140 -1.65 -2.54 -7.45
CA ARG A 140 -1.47 -1.52 -8.47
C ARG A 140 -0.06 -1.64 -9.06
N GLU A 141 0.09 -1.29 -10.33
CA GLU A 141 1.39 -1.31 -11.01
C GLU A 141 2.36 -0.28 -10.41
N ARG A 142 1.86 0.92 -10.08
CA ARG A 142 2.63 1.97 -9.42
C ARG A 142 1.69 2.93 -8.70
N ASN A 143 2.23 3.81 -7.87
CA ASN A 143 1.45 4.82 -7.14
C ASN A 143 0.71 5.84 -8.05
N SER A 144 1.06 5.90 -9.34
CA SER A 144 0.47 6.78 -10.34
C SER A 144 -0.39 6.06 -11.39
N SER A 145 -0.63 4.75 -11.24
CA SER A 145 -1.27 3.94 -12.30
C SER A 145 -2.79 4.04 -12.38
N GLY A 146 -3.42 4.87 -11.53
CA GLY A 146 -4.87 4.87 -11.38
C GLY A 146 -5.36 3.44 -11.14
N ASP A 147 -6.43 3.04 -11.82
CA ASP A 147 -7.03 1.71 -11.61
C ASP A 147 -6.35 0.57 -12.37
N ILE A 148 -5.13 0.76 -12.89
CA ILE A 148 -4.35 -0.33 -13.48
C ILE A 148 -3.75 -1.20 -12.36
N VAL A 149 -4.03 -2.50 -12.43
CA VAL A 149 -3.43 -3.54 -11.59
C VAL A 149 -2.53 -4.45 -12.42
N THR A 150 -1.49 -5.00 -11.79
CA THR A 150 -0.49 -5.89 -12.41
C THR A 150 -0.64 -7.31 -11.87
N THR A 151 -0.53 -8.32 -12.73
CA THR A 151 -0.74 -9.72 -12.34
C THR A 151 0.44 -10.33 -11.58
N GLY A 152 1.67 -10.22 -12.07
CA GLY A 152 2.82 -10.76 -11.34
C GLY A 152 3.11 -9.98 -10.06
N GLY A 153 3.00 -8.65 -10.10
CA GLY A 153 3.07 -7.82 -8.89
C GLY A 153 1.97 -8.17 -7.87
N THR A 154 0.80 -8.64 -8.31
CA THR A 154 -0.22 -9.20 -7.42
C THR A 154 0.23 -10.52 -6.81
N GLY A 155 0.87 -11.42 -7.57
CA GLY A 155 1.46 -12.64 -7.04
C GLY A 155 2.44 -12.37 -5.88
N PHE A 156 3.33 -11.40 -6.05
CA PHE A 156 4.24 -10.96 -4.98
C PHE A 156 3.47 -10.39 -3.79
N GLY A 157 2.45 -9.57 -4.05
CA GLY A 157 1.58 -9.02 -3.03
C GLY A 157 0.80 -10.06 -2.22
N VAL A 158 0.38 -11.16 -2.85
CA VAL A 158 -0.23 -12.30 -2.16
C VAL A 158 0.74 -12.85 -1.12
N MET A 159 2.00 -13.08 -1.48
CA MET A 159 3.00 -13.58 -0.53
C MET A 159 3.30 -12.56 0.58
N ALA A 160 3.38 -11.27 0.27
CA ALA A 160 3.54 -10.22 1.27
C ALA A 160 2.37 -10.20 2.28
N ILE A 161 1.13 -10.41 1.82
CA ILE A 161 -0.04 -10.54 2.69
C ILE A 161 0.12 -11.75 3.61
N LEU A 162 0.58 -12.90 3.12
CA LEU A 162 0.81 -14.07 4.00
C LEU A 162 1.85 -13.77 5.08
N VAL A 163 2.95 -13.10 4.73
CA VAL A 163 3.96 -12.63 5.69
C VAL A 163 3.31 -11.68 6.71
N GLY A 164 2.46 -10.76 6.27
CA GLY A 164 1.72 -9.86 7.15
C GLY A 164 0.81 -10.58 8.15
N ILE A 165 0.20 -11.70 7.75
CA ILE A 165 -0.59 -12.56 8.66
C ILE A 165 0.32 -13.22 9.68
N ASP A 166 1.42 -13.81 9.23
CA ASP A 166 2.36 -14.55 10.09
C ASP A 166 3.04 -13.63 11.11
N ARG A 167 3.35 -12.40 10.70
CA ARG A 167 3.87 -11.33 11.56
C ARG A 167 2.81 -10.70 12.48
N GLY A 168 1.54 -11.06 12.33
CA GLY A 168 0.44 -10.53 13.16
C GLY A 168 0.04 -9.08 12.84
N TRP A 169 0.55 -8.49 11.75
CA TRP A 169 0.18 -7.12 11.34
C TRP A 169 -1.22 -7.06 10.72
N ILE A 170 -1.68 -8.17 10.14
CA ILE A 170 -3.04 -8.34 9.65
C ILE A 170 -3.63 -9.64 10.20
N SER A 171 -4.93 -9.64 10.48
CA SER A 171 -5.57 -10.87 10.94
C SER A 171 -5.67 -11.89 9.80
N ARG A 172 -5.59 -13.18 10.14
CA ARG A 172 -5.77 -14.28 9.18
C ARG A 172 -7.10 -14.17 8.43
N GLU A 173 -8.17 -13.78 9.12
CA GLU A 173 -9.50 -13.58 8.53
C GLU A 173 -9.51 -12.44 7.50
N ALA A 174 -8.89 -11.30 7.84
CA ALA A 174 -8.81 -10.16 6.92
C ALA A 174 -7.99 -10.53 5.67
N GLY A 175 -6.85 -11.19 5.85
CA GLY A 175 -6.02 -11.69 4.76
C GLY A 175 -6.79 -12.67 3.86
N LEU A 176 -7.47 -13.66 4.45
CA LEU A 176 -8.30 -14.61 3.72
C LEU A 176 -9.39 -13.91 2.90
N LYS A 177 -10.11 -12.94 3.50
CA LYS A 177 -11.14 -12.16 2.81
C LYS A 177 -10.57 -11.39 1.61
N ARG A 178 -9.36 -10.82 1.75
CA ARG A 178 -8.67 -10.14 0.65
C ARG A 178 -8.32 -11.11 -0.48
N LEU A 179 -7.78 -12.29 -0.18
CA LEU A 179 -7.40 -13.26 -1.20
C LEU A 179 -8.60 -13.88 -1.90
N VAL A 180 -9.70 -14.16 -1.18
CA VAL A 180 -10.97 -14.61 -1.78
C VAL A 180 -11.49 -13.56 -2.77
N LYS A 181 -11.43 -12.28 -2.41
CA LYS A 181 -11.80 -11.18 -3.31
C LYS A 181 -10.94 -11.15 -4.58
N MET A 182 -9.63 -11.32 -4.47
CA MET A 182 -8.72 -11.38 -5.63
C MET A 182 -9.09 -12.54 -6.57
N VAL A 183 -9.28 -13.75 -6.06
CA VAL A 183 -9.56 -14.92 -6.92
C VAL A 183 -10.95 -14.85 -7.56
N LEU A 184 -11.94 -14.27 -6.86
CA LEU A 184 -13.26 -14.00 -7.43
C LEU A 184 -13.19 -12.96 -8.56
N PHE A 185 -12.37 -11.92 -8.40
CA PHE A 185 -12.14 -10.94 -9.47
C PHE A 185 -11.48 -11.60 -10.69
N LEU A 186 -10.44 -12.41 -10.47
CA LEU A 186 -9.71 -13.12 -11.53
C LEU A 186 -10.59 -14.11 -12.31
N GLU A 187 -11.60 -14.73 -11.70
CA GLU A 187 -12.56 -15.59 -12.43
C GLU A 187 -13.32 -14.85 -13.54
N SER A 188 -13.58 -13.55 -13.33
CA SER A 188 -14.30 -12.69 -14.27
C SER A 188 -13.40 -11.87 -15.20
N ALA A 189 -12.08 -11.89 -14.97
CA ALA A 189 -11.11 -11.13 -15.74
C ALA A 189 -10.88 -11.74 -17.14
N ASP A 190 -10.39 -10.91 -18.06
CA ASP A 190 -9.93 -11.35 -19.37
C ASP A 190 -8.82 -12.40 -19.21
N ARG A 191 -8.91 -13.47 -20.02
CA ARG A 191 -7.96 -14.58 -20.02
C ARG A 191 -7.65 -15.02 -21.44
N PHE A 192 -6.42 -15.47 -21.63
CA PHE A 192 -5.82 -15.78 -22.92
C PHE A 192 -5.26 -17.18 -22.88
N ARG A 193 -6.08 -18.16 -23.28
CA ARG A 193 -5.78 -19.59 -23.07
C ARG A 193 -5.53 -19.89 -21.60
N GLY A 194 -6.37 -19.31 -20.74
CA GLY A 194 -6.30 -19.39 -19.29
C GLY A 194 -5.26 -18.50 -18.62
N ALA A 195 -4.20 -18.08 -19.32
CA ALA A 195 -3.23 -17.10 -18.79
C ALA A 195 -3.86 -15.70 -18.67
N PHE A 196 -3.26 -14.86 -17.84
CA PHE A 196 -3.70 -13.49 -17.61
C PHE A 196 -2.80 -12.49 -18.34
N PRO A 197 -3.31 -11.29 -18.68
CA PRO A 197 -2.46 -10.21 -19.18
C PRO A 197 -1.53 -9.68 -18.09
N HIS A 198 -0.48 -8.97 -18.49
CA HIS A 198 0.37 -8.22 -17.56
C HIS A 198 -0.48 -7.20 -16.79
N TRP A 199 -1.17 -6.31 -17.50
CA TRP A 199 -2.01 -5.27 -16.92
C TRP A 199 -3.49 -5.49 -17.22
N MET A 200 -4.31 -5.18 -16.22
CA MET A 200 -5.76 -5.11 -16.36
C MET A 200 -6.32 -3.94 -15.55
N ASN A 201 -7.52 -3.50 -15.91
CA ASN A 201 -8.26 -2.53 -15.13
C ASN A 201 -8.85 -3.21 -13.89
N GLY A 202 -8.46 -2.76 -12.71
CA GLY A 202 -8.83 -3.34 -11.42
C GLY A 202 -10.31 -3.19 -11.05
N ASN A 203 -11.10 -2.41 -11.80
CA ASN A 203 -12.55 -2.35 -11.64
C ASN A 203 -13.27 -3.39 -12.51
N THR A 204 -12.75 -3.69 -13.70
CA THR A 204 -13.48 -4.42 -14.73
C THR A 204 -12.88 -5.76 -15.11
N GLY A 205 -11.61 -6.02 -14.74
CA GLY A 205 -10.87 -7.20 -15.17
C GLY A 205 -10.47 -7.18 -16.66
N ARG A 206 -10.70 -6.06 -17.36
CA ARG A 206 -10.36 -5.93 -18.78
C ARG A 206 -8.89 -5.66 -18.97
N THR A 207 -8.31 -6.28 -19.99
CA THR A 207 -6.90 -6.12 -20.36
C THR A 207 -6.60 -4.66 -20.67
N VAL A 208 -5.50 -4.15 -20.12
CA VAL A 208 -4.93 -2.85 -20.47
C VAL A 208 -3.63 -3.13 -21.19
N PRO A 209 -3.51 -2.85 -22.50
CA PRO A 209 -2.29 -3.19 -23.23
C PRO A 209 -1.06 -2.47 -22.67
N PHE A 210 0.01 -3.21 -22.40
CA PHE A 210 1.30 -2.64 -22.00
C PHE A 210 1.99 -1.94 -23.18
N SER A 211 1.82 -2.51 -24.38
CA SER A 211 2.26 -1.96 -25.65
C SER A 211 1.25 -2.30 -26.75
N SER A 212 1.47 -1.83 -27.98
CA SER A 212 0.59 -2.14 -29.11
C SER A 212 0.52 -3.63 -29.48
N LYS A 213 1.48 -4.45 -29.03
CA LYS A 213 1.54 -5.89 -29.29
C LYS A 213 1.38 -6.75 -28.03
N ASP A 214 1.29 -6.10 -26.87
CA ASP A 214 1.10 -6.75 -25.59
C ASP A 214 -0.28 -6.40 -25.05
N ASP A 215 -1.28 -6.95 -25.72
CA ASP A 215 -2.72 -6.81 -25.46
C ASP A 215 -3.38 -8.17 -25.16
N GLY A 216 -2.56 -9.14 -24.76
CA GLY A 216 -2.93 -10.54 -24.62
C GLY A 216 -2.42 -11.16 -23.33
N GLY A 217 -2.17 -12.47 -23.35
CA GLY A 217 -1.64 -13.16 -22.19
C GLY A 217 -0.14 -12.98 -22.06
N ASP A 218 0.29 -12.70 -20.83
CA ASP A 218 1.68 -12.66 -20.40
C ASP A 218 1.92 -13.89 -19.51
N LEU A 219 2.71 -14.84 -20.02
CA LEU A 219 2.97 -16.09 -19.34
C LEU A 219 3.90 -15.94 -18.12
N VAL A 220 4.79 -14.96 -18.14
CA VAL A 220 5.73 -14.72 -17.04
C VAL A 220 4.98 -14.09 -15.87
N GLU A 221 4.17 -13.06 -16.13
CA GLU A 221 3.33 -12.44 -15.11
C GLU A 221 2.25 -13.40 -14.57
N THR A 222 1.71 -14.26 -15.44
CA THR A 222 0.85 -15.38 -15.02
C THR A 222 1.59 -16.36 -14.09
N ALA A 223 2.85 -16.69 -14.38
CA ALA A 223 3.65 -17.55 -13.53
C ALA A 223 3.88 -16.93 -12.15
N PHE A 224 4.25 -15.65 -12.08
CA PHE A 224 4.40 -14.93 -10.81
C PHE A 224 3.09 -14.83 -10.02
N LEU A 225 1.96 -14.59 -10.70
CA LEU A 225 0.64 -14.61 -10.07
C LEU A 225 0.37 -15.97 -9.41
N PHE A 226 0.60 -17.07 -10.13
CA PHE A 226 0.33 -18.41 -9.61
C PHE A 226 1.36 -18.87 -8.59
N GLU A 227 2.60 -18.38 -8.61
CA GLU A 227 3.56 -18.59 -7.51
C GLU A 227 2.97 -18.11 -6.19
N GLY A 228 2.44 -16.88 -6.16
CA GLY A 228 1.77 -16.33 -4.98
C GLY A 228 0.49 -17.06 -4.61
N LEU A 229 -0.39 -17.33 -5.59
CA LEU A 229 -1.67 -17.99 -5.32
C LEU A 229 -1.49 -19.43 -4.85
N LEU A 230 -0.60 -20.22 -5.46
CA LEU A 230 -0.33 -21.59 -5.00
C LEU A 230 0.28 -21.59 -3.59
N THR A 231 1.11 -20.61 -3.25
CA THR A 231 1.60 -20.42 -1.88
C THR A 231 0.44 -20.16 -0.91
N ALA A 232 -0.49 -19.26 -1.26
CA ALA A 232 -1.68 -18.99 -0.44
C ALA A 232 -2.59 -20.22 -0.31
N ARG A 233 -2.78 -20.97 -1.39
CA ARG A 233 -3.53 -22.24 -1.36
C ARG A 233 -2.95 -23.22 -0.34
N GLN A 234 -1.62 -23.28 -0.22
CA GLN A 234 -0.95 -24.13 0.76
C GLN A 234 -0.97 -23.54 2.18
N TYR A 235 -1.01 -22.22 2.34
CA TYR A 235 -1.10 -21.55 3.63
C TYR A 235 -2.50 -21.66 4.28
N PHE A 236 -3.55 -21.65 3.46
CA PHE A 236 -4.95 -21.73 3.89
C PHE A 236 -5.50 -23.16 3.76
N GLN A 237 -5.22 -24.02 4.74
CA GLN A 237 -5.59 -25.45 4.74
C GLN A 237 -6.84 -25.80 5.57
N GLY A 238 -7.47 -24.81 6.21
CA GLY A 238 -8.64 -25.03 7.07
C GLY A 238 -9.88 -25.48 6.29
N ASN A 239 -10.86 -26.01 7.02
CA ASN A 239 -12.15 -26.44 6.47
C ASN A 239 -13.26 -25.37 6.58
N THR A 240 -12.87 -24.10 6.78
CA THR A 240 -13.85 -23.01 6.75
C THR A 240 -14.31 -22.77 5.31
N PRO A 241 -15.56 -22.31 5.09
CA PRO A 241 -16.08 -22.08 3.74
C PRO A 241 -15.18 -21.19 2.88
N ASN A 242 -14.62 -20.12 3.46
CA ASN A 242 -13.74 -19.20 2.72
C ASN A 242 -12.37 -19.81 2.38
N GLU A 243 -11.78 -20.63 3.25
CA GLU A 243 -10.52 -21.31 2.92
C GLU A 243 -10.73 -22.40 1.84
N VAL A 244 -11.86 -23.12 1.89
CA VAL A 244 -12.25 -24.07 0.83
C VAL A 244 -12.44 -23.35 -0.50
N VAL A 245 -13.24 -22.28 -0.51
CA VAL A 245 -13.47 -21.45 -1.71
C VAL A 245 -12.17 -20.93 -2.29
N LEU A 246 -11.25 -20.43 -1.45
CA LEU A 246 -9.96 -19.95 -1.89
C LEU A 246 -9.16 -21.07 -2.59
N ARG A 247 -9.02 -22.23 -1.95
CA ARG A 247 -8.25 -23.36 -2.51
C ARG A 247 -8.85 -23.89 -3.82
N GLU A 248 -10.16 -24.03 -3.89
CA GLU A 248 -10.86 -24.54 -5.08
C GLU A 248 -10.68 -23.59 -6.26
N LYS A 249 -10.88 -22.29 -6.05
CA LYS A 249 -10.74 -21.28 -7.11
C LYS A 249 -9.31 -21.18 -7.62
N ILE A 250 -8.32 -21.18 -6.72
CA ILE A 250 -6.91 -21.18 -7.13
C ILE A 250 -6.59 -22.43 -7.96
N THR A 251 -7.02 -23.61 -7.49
CA THR A 251 -6.79 -24.88 -8.19
C THR A 251 -7.37 -24.84 -9.59
N ARG A 252 -8.63 -24.41 -9.71
CA ARG A 252 -9.33 -24.31 -10.99
C ARG A 252 -8.64 -23.32 -11.92
N LEU A 253 -8.39 -22.09 -11.47
CA LEU A 253 -7.74 -21.07 -12.28
C LEU A 253 -6.36 -21.54 -12.79
N TYR A 254 -5.56 -22.19 -11.94
CA TYR A 254 -4.25 -22.73 -12.32
C TYR A 254 -4.36 -23.83 -13.38
N GLN A 255 -5.32 -24.76 -13.22
CA GLN A 255 -5.54 -25.86 -14.16
C GLN A 255 -6.13 -25.41 -15.50
N GLU A 256 -6.82 -24.27 -15.53
CA GLU A 256 -7.37 -23.69 -16.75
C GLU A 256 -6.31 -22.98 -17.61
N VAL A 257 -5.08 -22.73 -17.09
CA VAL A 257 -3.96 -22.20 -17.87
C VAL A 257 -3.42 -23.27 -18.81
N ASP A 258 -3.52 -23.02 -20.11
CA ASP A 258 -2.91 -23.86 -21.14
C ASP A 258 -1.44 -23.44 -21.34
N TRP A 259 -0.57 -23.86 -20.42
CA TRP A 259 0.87 -23.60 -20.50
C TRP A 259 1.49 -24.14 -21.80
N ASN A 260 0.94 -25.22 -22.36
CA ASN A 260 1.43 -25.82 -23.59
C ASN A 260 1.11 -24.96 -24.82
N TRP A 261 -0.01 -24.23 -24.83
CA TRP A 261 -0.32 -23.28 -25.90
C TRP A 261 0.82 -22.29 -26.14
N TYR A 262 1.44 -21.82 -25.05
CA TYR A 262 2.52 -20.84 -25.11
C TYR A 262 3.86 -21.40 -25.58
N ARG A 263 3.96 -22.71 -25.89
CA ARG A 263 5.16 -23.23 -26.57
C ARG A 263 5.24 -22.82 -28.04
N LYS A 264 4.10 -22.50 -28.66
CA LYS A 264 3.89 -22.55 -30.13
C LYS A 264 4.31 -23.95 -30.68
N THR A 265 3.83 -24.34 -31.86
CA THR A 265 4.13 -25.68 -32.41
C THR A 265 5.51 -25.79 -33.06
N VAL A 266 6.32 -24.73 -33.02
CA VAL A 266 7.50 -24.56 -33.89
C VAL A 266 8.84 -24.67 -33.15
N ALA A 267 8.86 -24.70 -31.81
CA ALA A 267 10.09 -24.77 -31.03
C ALA A 267 9.87 -25.34 -29.62
N ASP A 268 10.91 -25.94 -29.04
CA ASP A 268 10.92 -26.42 -27.64
C ASP A 268 11.27 -25.30 -26.65
N VAL A 269 10.52 -24.19 -26.73
CA VAL A 269 10.65 -23.04 -25.82
C VAL A 269 9.27 -22.61 -25.36
N LEU A 270 9.19 -21.82 -24.29
CA LEU A 270 7.99 -21.06 -23.94
C LEU A 270 8.12 -19.64 -24.46
N TYR A 271 7.06 -19.14 -25.07
CA TYR A 271 6.93 -17.74 -25.46
C TYR A 271 6.33 -16.94 -24.32
N TRP A 272 6.86 -15.74 -24.14
CA TRP A 272 6.40 -14.83 -23.09
C TRP A 272 4.95 -14.38 -23.33
N HIS A 273 4.62 -13.96 -24.56
CA HIS A 273 3.33 -13.36 -24.86
C HIS A 273 2.54 -14.15 -25.90
N TRP A 274 1.22 -14.08 -25.80
CA TRP A 274 0.30 -14.44 -26.88
C TRP A 274 -0.81 -13.39 -27.00
N SER A 275 -0.92 -12.78 -28.17
CA SER A 275 -1.97 -11.80 -28.48
C SER A 275 -3.07 -12.42 -29.34
N PRO A 276 -4.36 -12.11 -29.10
CA PRO A 276 -5.45 -12.52 -29.97
C PRO A 276 -5.40 -11.85 -31.35
N THR A 277 -4.72 -10.70 -31.47
CA THR A 277 -4.72 -9.84 -32.67
C THR A 277 -3.33 -9.71 -33.33
N ASN A 278 -2.24 -10.02 -32.62
CA ASN A 278 -0.85 -9.82 -33.04
C ASN A 278 0.02 -11.11 -32.99
N GLN A 279 -0.42 -12.20 -33.62
CA GLN A 279 0.18 -13.56 -33.50
C GLN A 279 1.61 -13.72 -34.03
#